data_AF-A0A931UTQ4-F1
#
_entry.id   AF-A0A931UTQ4-F1
#
_cell.length_a   1.000
_cell.length_b   1.000
_cell.length_c   1.000
_cell.angle_alpha   90.00
_cell.angle_beta   90.00
_cell.angle_gamma   90.00
#
_symmetry.space_group_name_H-M   'P 1'
#
loop_
_entity.id
_entity.type
_entity.pdbx_description
1 polymer ?
#
loop_
_entity_poly.entity_id
_entity_poly.type
_entity_poly.pdbx_seq_one_letter_code
_entity_poly.pdbx_strand_id
1 'polypeptide(L)'
;MYVSEHDVENLAAWSVRRVAQAMKIETDWRSTIELTLTIEERDPELAALLSSFLDAYRAWFDEHRQIEATGRQGNLSSDEQVRLRERIDARDRTRAALSRRVSELER
;
A
#
# COMPACT_ATOMS: atom_id res chain seq x y z
N MET A 1 -11.90 5.24 12.74
CA MET A 1 -10.43 5.30 12.67
C MET A 1 -10.11 6.43 11.71
N TYR A 2 -9.47 7.50 12.19
CA TYR A 2 -9.07 8.62 11.34
C TYR A 2 -7.69 8.26 10.78
N VAL A 3 -7.60 8.06 9.47
CA VAL A 3 -6.32 7.84 8.79
C VAL A 3 -5.90 9.20 8.25
N SER A 4 -4.68 9.62 8.55
CA SER A 4 -4.09 10.88 8.10
C SER A 4 -3.17 10.67 6.90
N GLU A 5 -2.81 11.76 6.23
CA GLU A 5 -1.81 11.75 5.15
C GLU A 5 -0.49 11.14 5.63
N HIS A 6 -0.11 11.44 6.87
CA HIS A 6 1.10 10.92 7.52
C HIS A 6 1.05 9.40 7.72
N ASP A 7 -0.14 8.82 7.93
CA ASP A 7 -0.29 7.37 8.04
C ASP A 7 -0.04 6.67 6.69
N VAL A 8 -0.39 7.32 5.58
CA VAL A 8 -0.11 6.80 4.23
C VAL A 8 1.40 6.80 3.97
N GLU A 9 2.07 7.90 4.30
CA GLU A 9 3.53 8.02 4.18
C GLU A 9 4.27 6.98 5.03
N ASN A 10 3.84 6.83 6.29
CA ASN A 10 4.41 5.86 7.22
C ASN A 10 4.19 4.42 6.72
N LEU A 11 3.00 4.10 6.21
CA LEU A 11 2.74 2.78 5.63
C LEU A 11 3.62 2.53 4.41
N ALA A 12 3.78 3.51 3.53
CA ALA A 12 4.62 3.38 2.34
C ALA A 12 6.07 3.10 2.73
N ALA A 13 6.65 3.92 3.62
CA ALA A 13 8.01 3.74 4.11
C ALA A 13 8.20 2.39 4.83
N TRP A 14 7.24 2.01 5.68
CA TRP A 14 7.27 0.71 6.37
C TRP A 14 7.21 -0.46 5.39
N SER A 15 6.35 -0.39 4.38
CA SER A 15 6.17 -1.46 3.39
C SER A 15 7.44 -1.66 2.55
N VAL A 16 8.05 -0.57 2.08
CA VAL A 16 9.33 -0.60 1.36
C VAL A 16 10.42 -1.24 2.23
N ARG A 17 10.57 -0.81 3.49
CA ARG A 17 11.55 -1.38 4.41
C ARG A 17 11.31 -2.87 4.66
N ARG A 18 10.05 -3.26 4.86
CA ARG A 18 9.70 -4.67 5.11
C ARG A 18 10.05 -5.56 3.91
N VAL A 19 9.76 -5.11 2.69
CA VAL A 19 10.14 -5.80 1.45
C VAL A 19 11.65 -5.88 1.31
N ALA A 20 12.37 -4.78 1.53
CA ALA A 20 13.83 -4.76 1.49
C ALA A 20 14.46 -5.77 2.48
N GLN A 21 13.95 -5.81 3.72
CA GLN A 21 14.39 -6.76 4.74
C GLN A 21 14.14 -8.22 4.33
N ALA A 22 12.99 -8.52 3.73
CA ALA A 22 12.70 -9.86 3.23
C ALA A 22 13.68 -10.27 2.11
N MET A 23 14.07 -9.32 1.26
CA MET A 23 15.10 -9.50 0.22
C MET A 23 16.55 -9.49 0.74
N LYS A 24 16.74 -9.40 2.06
CA LYS A 24 18.06 -9.27 2.71
C LYS A 24 18.88 -8.08 2.19
N ILE A 25 18.19 -6.98 1.84
CA ILE A 25 18.82 -5.70 1.51
C ILE A 25 19.09 -4.96 2.83
N GLU A 26 20.29 -4.37 2.95
CA GLU A 26 20.66 -3.53 4.10
C GLU A 26 19.74 -2.29 4.20
N THR A 27 19.15 -2.05 5.37
CA THR A 27 18.13 -1.01 5.54
C THR A 27 18.52 0.14 6.47
N ASP A 28 19.54 -0.02 7.30
CA ASP A 28 19.73 0.86 8.48
C ASP A 28 20.06 2.31 8.11
N TRP A 29 20.82 2.51 7.02
CA TRP A 29 21.25 3.83 6.56
C TRP A 29 20.67 4.22 5.20
N ARG A 30 19.93 3.32 4.54
CA ARG A 30 19.35 3.59 3.22
C ARG A 30 18.03 4.33 3.33
N SER A 31 17.87 5.34 2.48
CA SER A 31 16.60 6.04 2.30
C SER A 31 15.56 5.13 1.65
N THR A 32 14.27 5.45 1.84
CA THR A 32 13.17 4.73 1.17
C THR A 32 13.33 4.73 -0.36
N ILE A 33 13.85 5.82 -0.94
CA ILE A 33 14.08 5.92 -2.40
C ILE A 33 15.15 4.92 -2.84
N GLU A 34 16.30 4.87 -2.16
CA GLU A 34 17.37 3.92 -2.47
C GLU A 34 16.90 2.46 -2.32
N LEU A 35 16.09 2.19 -1.29
CA LEU A 35 15.50 0.86 -1.09
C LEU A 35 14.56 0.48 -2.23
N THR A 36 13.68 1.38 -2.66
CA THR A 36 12.77 1.15 -3.79
C THR A 36 13.55 0.84 -5.08
N LEU A 37 14.57 1.66 -5.40
CA LEU A 37 15.41 1.43 -6.58
C LEU A 37 16.13 0.08 -6.49
N THR A 38 16.67 -0.27 -5.32
CA THR A 38 17.35 -1.57 -5.13
C THR A 38 16.37 -2.75 -5.26
N ILE A 39 15.13 -2.60 -4.78
CA ILE A 39 14.08 -3.64 -4.93
C ILE A 39 13.76 -3.81 -6.42
N GLU A 40 13.55 -2.71 -7.14
CA GLU A 40 13.25 -2.71 -8.58
C GLU A 40 14.37 -3.35 -9.41
N GLU A 41 15.63 -3.04 -9.10
CA GLU A 41 16.78 -3.64 -9.78
C GLU A 41 16.90 -5.15 -9.54
N ARG A 42 16.57 -5.63 -8.34
CA ARG A 42 16.78 -7.04 -7.94
C ARG A 42 15.59 -7.95 -8.25
N ASP A 43 14.38 -7.45 -8.08
CA ASP A 43 13.13 -8.19 -8.33
C ASP A 43 12.05 -7.21 -8.84
N PRO A 44 12.01 -6.94 -10.17
CA PRO A 44 11.03 -6.06 -10.78
C PRO A 44 9.58 -6.50 -10.55
N GLU A 45 9.33 -7.82 -10.44
CA GLU A 45 7.99 -8.35 -10.22
C GLU A 45 7.50 -8.02 -8.79
N LEU A 46 8.37 -8.17 -7.79
CA LEU A 46 8.08 -7.77 -6.42
C LEU A 46 7.95 -6.25 -6.28
N ALA A 47 8.77 -5.48 -6.99
CA ALA A 47 8.62 -4.02 -7.06
C ALA A 47 7.24 -3.62 -7.61
N ALA A 48 6.77 -4.28 -8.68
CA ALA A 48 5.45 -4.06 -9.24
C ALA A 48 4.32 -4.43 -8.26
N LEU A 49 4.47 -5.52 -7.49
CA LEU A 49 3.51 -5.90 -6.44
C LEU A 49 3.47 -4.87 -5.31
N LEU A 50 4.63 -4.37 -4.88
CA LEU A 50 4.73 -3.32 -3.86
C LEU A 50 4.06 -2.03 -4.35
N SER A 51 4.38 -1.59 -5.56
CA SER A 51 3.78 -0.41 -6.18
C SER A 51 2.24 -0.54 -6.27
N SER A 52 1.76 -1.68 -6.78
CA SER A 52 0.33 -1.98 -6.87
C SER A 52 -0.38 -1.93 -5.51
N PHE A 53 0.29 -2.36 -4.44
CA PHE A 53 -0.26 -2.26 -3.09
C PHE A 53 -0.33 -0.81 -2.61
N LEU A 54 0.73 -0.04 -2.79
CA LEU A 54 0.78 1.37 -2.37
C LEU A 54 -0.26 2.22 -3.12
N ASP A 55 -0.41 2.01 -4.42
CA ASP A 55 -1.42 2.68 -5.24
C ASP A 55 -2.84 2.33 -4.79
N ALA A 56 -3.12 1.04 -4.54
CA ALA A 56 -4.42 0.60 -4.06
C ALA A 56 -4.75 1.17 -2.67
N TYR A 57 -3.76 1.26 -1.78
CA TYR A 57 -3.93 1.86 -0.47
C TYR A 57 -4.20 3.37 -0.56
N ARG A 58 -3.44 4.10 -1.40
CA ARG A 58 -3.65 5.52 -1.66
C ARG A 58 -5.05 5.78 -2.21
N ALA A 59 -5.48 5.03 -3.22
CA ALA A 59 -6.81 5.18 -3.82
C ALA A 59 -7.95 4.91 -2.80
N TRP A 60 -7.78 3.94 -1.91
CA TRP A 60 -8.71 3.69 -0.82
C TRP A 60 -8.76 4.86 0.17
N PHE A 61 -7.60 5.39 0.54
CA PHE A 61 -7.49 6.54 1.44
C PHE A 61 -8.14 7.80 0.86
N ASP A 62 -7.89 8.08 -0.43
CA ASP A 62 -8.45 9.24 -1.12
C ASP A 62 -9.99 9.18 -1.19
N GLU A 63 -10.56 8.00 -1.46
CA GLU A 63 -12.03 7.81 -1.42
C GLU A 63 -12.58 8.06 -0.01
N HIS A 64 -11.90 7.58 1.04
CA HIS A 64 -12.30 7.86 2.42
C HIS A 64 -12.25 9.36 2.75
N ARG A 65 -11.20 10.07 2.33
CA ARG A 65 -11.10 11.52 2.50
C ARG A 65 -12.20 12.26 1.76
N GLN A 66 -12.56 11.82 0.55
CA GLN A 66 -13.65 12.42 -0.21
C GLN A 66 -15.01 12.20 0.49
N ILE A 67 -15.28 10.99 0.97
CA ILE A 67 -16.51 10.68 1.73
C ILE A 67 -16.59 11.55 2.99
N GLU A 68 -15.48 11.71 3.71
CA GLU A 68 -15.42 12.56 4.90
C GLU A 68 -15.65 14.04 4.57
N ALA A 69 -15.01 14.55 3.53
CA ALA A 69 -15.16 15.95 3.08
C ALA A 69 -16.61 16.28 2.68
N THR A 70 -17.38 15.31 2.19
CA THR A 70 -18.80 15.50 1.85
C THR A 70 -19.75 15.34 3.04
N GLY A 71 -19.25 14.92 4.21
CA GLY A 71 -20.07 14.68 5.41
C GLY A 71 -21.08 13.54 5.27
N ARG A 72 -20.94 12.68 4.23
CA ARG A 72 -21.88 11.59 3.93
C ARG A 72 -21.53 10.26 4.61
N GLN A 73 -20.73 10.31 5.67
CA GLN A 73 -20.38 9.13 6.46
C GLN A 73 -21.68 8.48 6.98
N GLY A 74 -21.97 7.26 6.52
CA GLY A 74 -23.20 6.53 6.88
C GLY A 74 -24.40 6.73 5.95
N ASN A 75 -24.32 7.61 4.94
CA ASN A 75 -25.37 7.79 3.93
C ASN A 75 -24.76 7.92 2.52
N LEU A 76 -23.98 6.90 2.14
CA LEU A 76 -23.35 6.80 0.83
C LEU A 76 -24.39 6.45 -0.24
N SER A 77 -24.35 7.14 -1.38
CA SER A 77 -25.06 6.71 -2.59
C SER A 77 -24.61 5.32 -3.03
N SER A 78 -25.45 4.63 -3.81
CA SER A 78 -25.11 3.30 -4.34
C SER A 78 -23.76 3.30 -5.09
N ASP A 79 -23.47 4.36 -5.86
CA ASP A 79 -22.21 4.47 -6.60
C ASP A 79 -21.00 4.66 -5.67
N GLU A 80 -21.14 5.48 -4.61
CA GLU A 80 -20.09 5.64 -3.59
C GLU A 80 -19.85 4.32 -2.83
N GLN A 81 -20.90 3.55 -2.54
CA GLN A 81 -20.76 2.24 -1.91
C GLN A 81 -20.01 1.24 -2.79
N VAL A 82 -20.33 1.21 -4.09
CA VAL A 82 -19.66 0.35 -5.07
C VAL A 82 -18.19 0.75 -5.19
N ARG A 83 -17.87 2.03 -5.39
CA ARG A 83 -16.48 2.49 -5.46
C ARG A 83 -15.71 2.17 -4.19
N LEU A 84 -16.28 2.46 -3.02
CA LEU A 84 -15.64 2.15 -1.74
C LEU A 84 -15.35 0.65 -1.62
N ARG A 85 -16.30 -0.21 -2.01
CA ARG A 85 -16.12 -1.66 -2.04
C ARG A 85 -14.97 -2.07 -2.96
N GLU A 86 -14.95 -1.54 -4.19
CA GLU A 86 -13.88 -1.82 -5.16
C GLU A 86 -12.51 -1.39 -4.64
N ARG A 87 -12.40 -0.23 -3.97
CA ARG A 87 -11.15 0.23 -3.35
C ARG A 87 -10.68 -0.70 -2.23
N ILE A 88 -11.61 -1.14 -1.37
CA ILE A 88 -11.31 -2.11 -0.30
C ILE A 88 -10.82 -3.43 -0.90
N ASP A 89 -11.55 -3.97 -1.86
CA ASP A 89 -11.22 -5.26 -2.48
C ASP A 89 -9.88 -5.20 -3.22
N ALA A 90 -9.60 -4.10 -3.93
CA ALA A 90 -8.32 -3.87 -4.59
C ALA A 90 -7.16 -3.83 -3.59
N ARG A 91 -7.29 -3.07 -2.50
CA ARG A 91 -6.28 -2.95 -1.43
C ARG A 91 -6.01 -4.30 -0.78
N ASP A 92 -7.06 -5.05 -0.45
CA ASP A 92 -6.92 -6.32 0.25
C ASP A 92 -6.30 -7.40 -0.65
N ARG A 93 -6.67 -7.41 -1.94
CA ARG A 93 -6.07 -8.29 -2.95
C ARG A 93 -4.58 -8.01 -3.15
N THR A 94 -4.19 -6.76 -3.35
CA THR A 94 -2.78 -6.39 -3.57
C THR A 94 -1.95 -6.62 -2.31
N ARG A 95 -2.49 -6.33 -1.12
CA ARG A 95 -1.86 -6.68 0.16
C ARG A 95 -1.62 -8.18 0.28
N ALA A 96 -2.60 -9.01 -0.05
CA ALA A 96 -2.47 -10.47 0.02
C ALA A 96 -1.42 -11.01 -0.96
N ALA A 97 -1.39 -10.47 -2.19
CA ALA A 97 -0.39 -10.83 -3.19
C ALA A 97 1.03 -10.47 -2.74
N LEU A 98 1.24 -9.23 -2.26
CA LEU A 98 2.53 -8.78 -1.73
C LEU A 98 2.95 -9.62 -0.51
N SER A 99 2.05 -9.83 0.45
CA SER A 99 2.34 -10.58 1.67
C SER A 99 2.73 -12.03 1.39
N ARG A 100 2.07 -12.66 0.40
CA ARG A 100 2.43 -14.01 -0.06
C ARG A 100 3.85 -14.05 -0.62
N ARG A 101 4.17 -13.14 -1.55
CA ARG A 101 5.50 -13.06 -2.17
C ARG A 101 6.59 -12.78 -1.14
N VAL A 102 6.34 -11.87 -0.20
CA VAL A 102 7.27 -11.59 0.91
C VAL A 102 7.47 -12.83 1.78
N SER A 103 6.41 -13.57 2.11
CA SER A 103 6.51 -14.79 2.91
C SER A 103 7.29 -15.91 2.22
N GLU A 104 7.30 -15.96 0.89
CA GLU A 104 8.12 -16.91 0.12
C GLU A 104 9.61 -16.60 0.20
N LEU A 105 9.99 -15.33 0.32
CA LEU A 105 11.39 -14.90 0.45
C LEU A 105 11.97 -15.16 1.85
N GLU A 106 11.12 -15.31 2.86
CA GLU A 106 11.53 -15.52 4.26
C GLU A 106 11.70 -16.99 4.64
N ARG A 107 11.35 -17.91 3.74
CA ARG A 107 11.52 -19.36 3.91
C ARG A 107 12.93 -19.80 3.52
#